data_AF-A0A957SSG4-F1
#
_entry.id   AF-A0A957SSG4-F1
#
_cell.length_a   1.000
_cell.length_b   1.000
_cell.length_c   1.000
_cell.angle_alpha   90.00
_cell.angle_beta   90.00
_cell.angle_gamma   90.00
#
_symmetry.space_group_name_H-M   'P 1'
#
loop_
_entity.id
_entity.type
_entity.pdbx_description
1 polymer ?
#
loop_
_entity_poly.entity_id
_entity_poly.type
_entity_poly.pdbx_seq_one_letter_code
_entity_poly.pdbx_strand_id
1 'polypeptide(L)'
;MTQQVNFEIKYQKWRSNFLRATLIAACIFGLITLASTLFENTPFYITIYILLYAIILLVTFLPLPENFKAATLIALAYLIAVLGISETGVQGDGRLFMLGAVTLACLLFSWRAGYIMLAISIGTYGLAGWMFFYGGYEITSQSSNTGTLISWVSDITGMLMLSVLIINSIRLTQSEYINSQEFARSSLNQLIHERENLENRIQERTSALDRRTAQFQAVADVGKSITSYRNLSELLQQACILISENFGYYHVGIFLLEDRKEYAILTAANSEGGKRMLEKKHFLKVGETGIVGYVAENLQARIALDVGADATYFNNPDLPETRSEMALPLVASGQNLGVLDVQSTEMQAFVEDDIETLQILAEQLAVAIQNANLFEETAKALEAARLTYGQLSREAWGKILRNQPKIGYLATTPATSELDINSPVESNIAKAIETGDLIHSPDGFSIIVPVKIRGQVIGAIRLKKSEISEAWSTDETNLAIALSDQLSGALESARLYRESQQRASRESLVSDISARINASATRDAIIRETVQELGQSMGNVAITFHLLGNANDENPANSKNQRV
;
A
#
# COMPACT_ATOMS: atom_id res chain seq x y z
N MET A 1 43.80 32.09 0.34
CA MET A 1 44.01 33.40 1.00
C MET A 1 43.10 33.63 2.21
N THR A 2 41.81 33.26 2.17
CA THR A 2 40.84 33.51 3.26
C THR A 2 41.05 32.68 4.54
N GLN A 3 41.77 31.55 4.48
CA GLN A 3 42.04 30.66 5.62
C GLN A 3 43.19 31.13 6.52
N GLN A 4 44.27 31.64 5.93
CA GLN A 4 45.39 32.24 6.68
C GLN A 4 44.93 33.43 7.52
N VAL A 5 44.05 34.26 6.96
CA VAL A 5 43.49 35.47 7.60
C VAL A 5 42.63 35.13 8.82
N ASN A 6 41.80 34.07 8.76
CA ASN A 6 40.95 33.68 9.90
C ASN A 6 41.72 33.04 11.07
N PHE A 7 42.79 32.30 10.76
CA PHE A 7 43.72 31.79 11.78
C PHE A 7 44.45 32.95 12.46
N GLU A 8 44.95 33.90 11.67
CA GLU A 8 45.63 35.09 12.17
C GLU A 8 44.72 35.87 13.12
N ILE A 9 43.43 36.02 12.80
CA ILE A 9 42.44 36.69 13.65
C ILE A 9 42.18 35.94 14.97
N LYS A 10 41.97 34.61 14.96
CA LYS A 10 41.70 33.85 16.20
C LYS A 10 42.94 33.73 17.08
N TYR A 11 44.10 33.51 16.47
CA TYR A 11 45.38 33.48 17.17
C TYR A 11 45.72 34.85 17.77
N GLN A 12 45.50 35.95 17.03
CA GLN A 12 45.64 37.31 17.55
C GLN A 12 44.70 37.57 18.73
N LYS A 13 43.44 37.09 18.67
CA LYS A 13 42.50 37.25 19.79
C LYS A 13 42.93 36.47 21.04
N TRP A 14 43.33 35.21 20.90
CA TRP A 14 43.85 34.43 22.02
C TRP A 14 45.12 35.06 22.60
N ARG A 15 46.05 35.47 21.73
CA ARG A 15 47.30 36.14 22.09
C ARG A 15 47.04 37.45 22.83
N SER A 16 46.10 38.28 22.36
CA SER A 16 45.71 39.53 23.02
C SER A 16 45.20 39.28 24.43
N ASN A 17 44.31 38.31 24.61
CA ASN A 17 43.76 37.95 25.91
C ASN A 17 44.83 37.40 26.86
N PHE A 18 45.68 36.49 26.35
CA PHE A 18 46.80 35.95 27.11
C PHE A 18 47.75 37.06 27.55
N LEU A 19 48.18 37.92 26.62
CA LEU A 19 49.07 39.05 26.90
C LEU A 19 48.50 39.99 27.95
N ARG A 20 47.21 40.33 27.88
CA ARG A 20 46.54 41.18 28.88
C ARG A 20 46.54 40.50 30.25
N ALA A 21 46.17 39.23 30.33
CA ALA A 21 46.16 38.48 31.58
C ALA A 21 47.57 38.39 32.19
N THR A 22 48.60 38.11 31.37
CA THR A 22 49.99 38.04 31.83
C THR A 22 50.51 39.40 32.30
N LEU A 23 50.18 40.50 31.61
CA LEU A 23 50.55 41.85 32.04
C LEU A 23 49.92 42.23 33.38
N ILE A 24 48.63 41.92 33.58
CA ILE A 24 47.95 42.16 34.87
C ILE A 24 48.60 41.32 35.97
N ALA A 25 48.90 40.05 35.72
CA ALA A 25 49.62 39.21 36.68
C ALA A 25 51.02 39.78 36.99
N ALA A 26 51.74 40.26 35.97
CA ALA A 26 53.04 40.91 36.14
C ALA A 26 52.96 42.19 36.99
N CYS A 27 51.87 42.96 36.92
CA CYS A 27 51.63 44.08 37.84
C CYS A 27 51.46 43.59 39.28
N ILE A 28 50.69 42.52 39.50
CA ILE A 28 50.45 42.00 40.86
C ILE A 28 51.74 41.44 41.46
N PHE A 29 52.42 40.55 40.73
CA PHE A 29 53.68 39.97 41.19
C PHE A 29 54.80 41.01 41.29
N GLY A 30 54.87 41.95 40.34
CA GLY A 30 55.83 43.04 40.36
C GLY A 30 55.69 43.95 41.59
N LEU A 31 54.46 44.18 42.06
CA LEU A 31 54.21 44.93 43.30
C LEU A 31 54.73 44.16 44.53
N ILE A 32 54.50 42.84 44.56
CA ILE A 32 54.99 41.97 45.65
C ILE A 32 56.52 41.97 45.67
N THR A 33 57.15 41.78 44.51
CA THR A 33 58.62 41.82 44.37
C THR A 33 59.15 43.18 44.79
N LEU A 34 58.56 44.28 44.33
CA LEU A 34 58.96 45.63 44.72
C LEU A 34 58.86 45.85 46.24
N ALA A 35 57.75 45.44 46.84
CA ALA A 35 57.55 45.53 48.29
C ALA A 35 58.63 44.74 49.06
N SER A 36 59.00 43.55 48.58
CA SER A 36 60.07 42.76 49.20
C SER A 36 61.44 43.43 49.09
N THR A 37 61.77 44.01 47.93
CA THR A 37 63.06 44.70 47.72
C THR A 37 63.21 45.99 48.54
N LEU A 38 62.11 46.63 48.95
CA LEU A 38 62.17 47.80 49.83
C LEU A 38 62.64 47.48 51.26
N PHE A 39 62.60 46.21 51.68
CA PHE A 39 63.13 45.76 52.96
C PHE A 39 64.64 45.45 52.91
N GLU A 40 65.24 45.42 51.71
CA GLU A 40 66.67 45.23 51.52
C GLU A 40 67.39 46.58 51.46
N ASN A 41 68.64 46.66 51.95
CA ASN A 41 69.35 47.93 52.14
C ASN A 41 70.29 48.28 50.98
N THR A 42 69.82 48.11 49.73
CA THR A 42 70.62 48.30 48.49
C THR A 42 69.98 49.35 47.55
N PRO A 43 70.32 50.66 47.69
CA PRO A 43 69.66 51.75 46.96
C PRO A 43 69.67 51.63 45.42
N PHE A 44 70.69 50.97 44.87
CA PHE A 44 70.84 50.75 43.42
C PHE A 44 69.73 49.84 42.86
N TYR A 45 69.50 48.68 43.49
CA TYR A 45 68.51 47.70 43.03
C TYR A 45 67.09 48.22 43.23
N ILE A 46 66.81 48.88 44.36
CA ILE A 46 65.51 49.53 44.62
C ILE A 46 65.14 50.48 43.48
N THR A 47 66.07 51.34 43.06
CA THR A 47 65.83 52.31 41.98
C THR A 47 65.49 51.61 40.65
N ILE A 48 66.19 50.52 40.33
CA ILE A 48 65.96 49.76 39.10
C ILE A 48 64.62 49.02 39.14
N TYR A 49 64.27 48.35 40.24
CA TYR A 49 62.98 47.66 40.37
C TYR A 49 61.79 48.63 40.34
N ILE A 50 61.92 49.85 40.89
CA ILE A 50 60.91 50.91 40.75
C ILE A 50 60.72 51.28 39.27
N LEU A 51 61.81 51.48 38.53
CA LEU A 51 61.73 51.82 37.10
C LEU A 51 61.11 50.69 36.28
N LEU A 52 61.48 49.44 36.52
CA LEU A 52 60.92 48.28 35.83
C LEU A 52 59.42 48.12 36.12
N TYR A 53 59.02 48.29 37.37
CA TYR A 53 57.63 48.24 37.77
C TYR A 53 56.80 49.38 37.14
N ALA A 54 57.37 50.59 37.06
CA ALA A 54 56.73 51.71 36.37
C ALA A 54 56.53 51.43 34.87
N ILE A 55 57.50 50.80 34.20
CA ILE A 55 57.37 50.39 32.80
C ILE A 55 56.27 49.32 32.64
N ILE A 56 56.18 48.34 33.54
CA ILE A 56 55.11 47.32 33.54
C ILE A 56 53.72 47.98 33.65
N LEU A 57 53.55 48.91 34.59
CA LEU A 57 52.28 49.64 34.77
C LEU A 57 51.93 50.46 33.52
N LEU A 58 52.90 51.18 32.96
CA LEU A 58 52.72 51.99 31.77
C LEU A 58 52.27 51.12 30.58
N VAL A 59 52.97 50.02 30.32
CA VAL A 59 52.67 49.13 29.19
C VAL A 59 51.32 48.41 29.35
N THR A 60 50.94 48.11 30.59
CA THR A 60 49.66 47.45 30.91
C THR A 60 48.49 48.38 30.60
N PHE A 61 48.50 49.61 31.12
CA PHE A 61 47.34 50.50 31.09
C PHE A 61 47.31 51.47 29.91
N LEU A 62 48.44 51.78 29.25
CA LEU A 62 48.41 52.65 28.07
C LEU A 62 47.93 51.89 26.81
N PRO A 63 47.27 52.59 25.87
CA PRO A 63 46.81 52.02 24.61
C PRO A 63 47.97 51.86 23.60
N LEU A 64 48.91 50.97 23.89
CA LEU A 64 50.05 50.65 23.01
C LEU A 64 49.75 49.45 22.09
N PRO A 65 50.43 49.33 20.92
CA PRO A 65 50.31 48.18 20.03
C PRO A 65 50.65 46.86 20.72
N GLU A 66 49.91 45.79 20.44
CA GLU A 66 50.09 44.49 21.13
C GLU A 66 51.47 43.87 20.92
N ASN A 67 52.05 44.03 19.74
CA ASN A 67 53.42 43.60 19.47
C ASN A 67 54.43 44.35 20.35
N PHE A 68 54.21 45.66 20.59
CA PHE A 68 55.05 46.45 21.48
C PHE A 68 54.90 46.00 22.93
N LYS A 69 53.66 45.81 23.39
CA LYS A 69 53.38 45.29 24.74
C LYS A 69 54.04 43.93 24.99
N ALA A 70 53.93 43.00 24.03
CA ALA A 70 54.55 41.68 24.11
C ALA A 70 56.08 41.75 24.11
N ALA A 71 56.68 42.58 23.24
CA ALA A 71 58.13 42.77 23.19
C ALA A 71 58.66 43.35 24.49
N THR A 72 57.98 44.38 25.04
CA THR A 72 58.39 45.00 26.30
C THR A 72 58.27 44.03 27.47
N LEU A 73 57.22 43.20 27.53
CA LEU A 73 57.10 42.17 28.57
C LEU A 73 58.26 41.16 28.53
N ILE A 74 58.64 40.69 27.34
CA ILE A 74 59.79 39.79 27.17
C ILE A 74 61.10 40.49 27.55
N ALA A 75 61.28 41.74 27.11
CA ALA A 75 62.47 42.52 27.42
C ALA A 75 62.62 42.80 28.93
N LEU A 76 61.52 43.06 29.63
CA LEU A 76 61.49 43.23 31.07
C LEU A 76 61.83 41.94 31.81
N ALA A 77 61.21 40.82 31.42
CA ALA A 77 61.55 39.50 31.98
C ALA A 77 63.03 39.17 31.78
N TYR A 78 63.56 39.46 30.60
CA TYR A 78 64.97 39.29 30.28
C TYR A 78 65.89 40.22 31.08
N LEU A 79 65.51 41.49 31.26
CA LEU A 79 66.31 42.44 32.03
C LEU A 79 66.35 42.03 33.51
N ILE A 80 65.21 41.62 34.08
CA ILE A 80 65.13 41.04 35.44
C ILE A 80 66.02 39.81 35.53
N ALA A 81 66.04 38.95 34.50
CA ALA A 81 66.92 37.79 34.46
C ALA A 81 68.41 38.17 34.56
N VAL A 82 68.85 39.17 33.77
CA VAL A 82 70.23 39.66 33.79
C VAL A 82 70.60 40.26 35.13
N LEU A 83 69.72 41.09 35.72
CA LEU A 83 69.92 41.66 37.05
C LEU A 83 70.06 40.57 38.10
N GLY A 84 69.16 39.58 38.10
CA GLY A 84 69.20 38.45 39.03
C GLY A 84 70.51 37.66 38.93
N ILE A 85 71.00 37.40 37.71
CA ILE A 85 72.31 36.74 37.50
C ILE A 85 73.45 37.59 38.04
N SER A 86 73.40 38.91 37.85
CA SER A 86 74.46 39.81 38.34
C SER A 86 74.50 39.92 39.87
N GLU A 87 73.35 39.76 40.53
CA GLU A 87 73.18 39.92 41.97
C GLU A 87 73.44 38.63 42.77
N THR A 88 73.02 37.49 42.22
CA THR A 88 73.01 36.20 42.94
C THR A 88 73.82 35.11 42.24
N GLY A 89 74.35 35.37 41.05
CA GLY A 89 75.19 34.44 40.31
C GLY A 89 74.44 33.19 39.80
N VAL A 90 75.13 32.06 39.79
CA VAL A 90 74.60 30.78 39.25
C VAL A 90 73.43 30.22 40.08
N GLN A 91 73.37 30.52 41.39
CA GLN A 91 72.33 29.97 42.27
C GLN A 91 71.01 30.75 42.22
N GLY A 92 71.02 31.91 41.55
CA GLY A 92 69.90 32.82 41.43
C GLY A 92 68.70 32.36 40.60
N ASP A 93 67.63 33.13 40.71
CA ASP A 93 66.38 32.93 39.96
C ASP A 93 66.43 33.50 38.54
N GLY A 94 67.53 34.16 38.14
CA GLY A 94 67.65 34.77 36.80
C GLY A 94 67.46 33.76 35.66
N ARG A 95 67.87 32.50 35.84
CA ARG A 95 67.60 31.41 34.86
C ARG A 95 66.10 31.12 34.66
N LEU A 96 65.29 31.27 35.70
CA LEU A 96 63.84 31.06 35.63
C LEU A 96 63.19 32.15 34.77
N PHE A 97 63.64 33.39 34.93
CA PHE A 97 63.19 34.51 34.11
C PHE A 97 63.67 34.41 32.65
N MET A 98 64.87 33.86 32.38
CA MET A 98 65.30 33.53 31.01
C MET A 98 64.39 32.47 30.36
N LEU A 99 64.09 31.38 31.07
CA LEU A 99 63.15 30.36 30.61
C LEU A 99 61.75 30.94 30.37
N GLY A 100 61.30 31.82 31.27
CA GLY A 100 60.06 32.57 31.12
C GLY A 100 60.06 33.43 29.86
N ALA A 101 61.16 34.13 29.58
CA ALA A 101 61.30 34.96 28.39
C ALA A 101 61.30 34.14 27.08
N VAL A 102 61.96 32.97 27.06
CA VAL A 102 61.90 32.00 25.94
C VAL A 102 60.47 31.49 25.72
N THR A 103 59.77 31.15 26.80
CA THR A 103 58.38 30.68 26.75
C THR A 103 57.45 31.76 26.22
N LEU A 104 57.57 32.99 26.73
CA LEU A 104 56.80 34.14 26.28
C LEU A 104 57.09 34.48 24.82
N ALA A 105 58.35 34.40 24.37
CA ALA A 105 58.70 34.60 22.96
C ALA A 105 58.03 33.54 22.06
N CYS A 106 57.98 32.29 22.52
CA CYS A 106 57.33 31.19 21.80
C CYS A 106 55.81 31.36 21.71
N LEU A 107 55.16 31.77 22.80
CA LEU A 107 53.69 31.93 22.88
C LEU A 107 53.19 33.22 22.22
N LEU A 108 53.93 34.33 22.36
CA LEU A 108 53.49 35.64 21.89
C LEU A 108 53.91 35.92 20.46
N PHE A 109 55.00 35.35 19.96
CA PHE A 109 55.45 35.63 18.59
C PHE A 109 55.41 34.38 17.73
N SER A 110 56.38 33.50 17.90
CA SER A 110 56.48 32.25 17.14
C SER A 110 57.48 31.31 17.79
N TRP A 111 57.40 30.02 17.47
CA TRP A 111 58.41 29.04 17.86
C TRP A 111 59.83 29.42 17.41
N ARG A 112 59.96 30.16 16.29
CA ARG A 112 61.24 30.70 15.82
C ARG A 112 61.79 31.78 16.75
N ALA A 113 60.92 32.67 17.24
CA ALA A 113 61.30 33.68 18.23
C ALA A 113 61.76 33.04 19.55
N GLY A 114 61.17 31.91 19.94
CA GLY A 114 61.64 31.10 21.07
C GLY A 114 63.10 30.65 20.92
N TYR A 115 63.49 30.12 19.76
CA TYR A 115 64.89 29.72 19.49
C TYR A 115 65.86 30.91 19.48
N ILE A 116 65.44 32.06 18.93
CA ILE A 116 66.25 33.28 18.96
C ILE A 116 66.47 33.73 20.41
N MET A 117 65.40 33.73 21.22
CA MET A 117 65.47 34.12 22.62
C MET A 117 66.32 33.13 23.44
N LEU A 118 66.27 31.84 23.12
CA LEU A 118 67.11 30.82 23.73
C LEU A 118 68.60 31.09 23.44
N ALA A 119 68.96 31.38 22.19
CA ALA A 119 70.34 31.70 21.82
C ALA A 119 70.86 32.94 22.55
N ILE A 120 70.02 33.99 22.66
CA ILE A 120 70.33 35.21 23.42
C ILE A 120 70.52 34.86 24.91
N SER A 121 69.64 34.05 25.49
CA SER A 121 69.70 33.67 26.91
C SER A 121 70.95 32.86 27.23
N ILE A 122 71.30 31.88 26.39
CA ILE A 122 72.53 31.07 26.54
C ILE A 122 73.77 31.94 26.41
N GLY A 123 73.82 32.81 25.39
CA GLY A 123 74.95 33.71 25.16
C GLY A 123 75.19 34.63 26.36
N THR A 124 74.12 35.18 26.92
CA THR A 124 74.19 36.07 28.08
C THR A 124 74.57 35.35 29.36
N TYR A 125 74.04 34.15 29.60
CA TYR A 125 74.41 33.34 30.75
C TYR A 125 75.88 32.86 30.67
N GLY A 126 76.34 32.49 29.47
CA GLY A 126 77.73 32.12 29.23
C GLY A 126 78.70 33.30 29.37
N LEU A 127 78.31 34.49 28.87
CA LEU A 127 79.08 35.72 29.02
C LEU A 127 79.16 36.15 30.49
N ALA A 128 78.07 36.06 31.24
CA ALA A 128 78.06 36.32 32.68
C ALA A 128 79.03 35.37 33.40
N GLY A 129 78.95 34.06 33.15
CA GLY A 129 79.88 33.08 33.71
C GLY A 129 81.35 33.40 33.39
N TRP A 130 81.64 33.78 32.14
CA TRP A 130 83.00 34.19 31.74
C TRP A 130 83.48 35.44 32.48
N MET A 131 82.63 36.46 32.61
CA MET A 131 82.95 37.69 33.36
C MET A 131 83.21 37.40 34.85
N PHE A 132 82.49 36.45 35.45
CA PHE A 132 82.74 36.05 36.84
C PHE A 132 84.08 35.34 37.04
N PHE A 133 84.49 34.46 36.14
CA PHE A 133 85.76 33.72 36.28
C PHE A 133 87.01 34.51 35.87
N TYR A 134 86.90 35.36 34.85
CA TYR A 134 88.06 36.01 34.23
C TYR A 134 88.00 37.54 34.23
N GLY A 135 86.82 38.13 34.44
CA GLY A 135 86.59 39.57 34.31
C GLY A 135 86.76 40.39 35.61
N GLY A 136 87.03 39.75 36.75
CA GLY A 136 87.24 40.43 38.03
C GLY A 136 85.97 41.06 38.64
N TYR A 137 84.79 40.56 38.27
CA TYR A 137 83.50 41.06 38.77
C TYR A 137 83.16 40.45 40.14
N GLU A 138 83.06 41.26 41.19
CA GLU A 138 82.68 40.82 42.54
C GLU A 138 81.15 40.87 42.74
N ILE A 139 80.56 39.78 43.24
CA ILE A 139 79.11 39.72 43.52
C ILE A 139 78.78 40.59 44.74
N THR A 140 77.70 41.36 44.64
CA THR A 140 77.32 42.38 45.63
C THR A 140 76.71 41.82 46.93
N SER A 141 76.23 40.56 46.94
CA SER A 141 75.49 39.96 48.07
C SER A 141 76.34 39.03 48.95
N GLN A 142 76.17 39.10 50.28
CA GLN A 142 76.93 38.32 51.28
C GLN A 142 76.63 36.81 51.32
N SER A 143 75.60 36.33 50.60
CA SER A 143 75.25 34.91 50.48
C SER A 143 75.62 34.29 49.13
N SER A 144 76.43 34.98 48.33
CA SER A 144 76.72 34.61 46.95
C SER A 144 77.74 33.47 46.83
N ASN A 145 77.34 32.42 46.10
CA ASN A 145 78.25 31.38 45.61
C ASN A 145 78.42 31.59 44.11
N THR A 146 79.61 31.98 43.67
CA THR A 146 79.97 32.12 42.24
C THR A 146 79.87 30.78 41.49
N GLY A 147 79.78 29.67 42.21
CA GLY A 147 79.72 28.33 41.67
C GLY A 147 81.05 27.90 41.06
N THR A 148 81.07 26.69 40.53
CA THR A 148 82.21 26.18 39.76
C THR A 148 81.89 26.30 38.27
N LEU A 149 82.91 26.22 37.41
CA LEU A 149 82.68 26.18 35.96
C LEU A 149 81.63 25.10 35.58
N ILE A 150 81.62 23.98 36.31
CA ILE A 150 80.69 22.87 36.10
C ILE A 150 79.24 23.25 36.42
N SER A 151 78.98 24.11 37.42
CA SER A 151 77.60 24.53 37.72
C SER A 151 77.03 25.46 36.64
N TRP A 152 77.85 26.35 36.07
CA TRP A 152 77.43 27.19 34.95
C TRP A 152 77.14 26.37 33.69
N VAL A 153 77.99 25.40 33.38
CA VAL A 153 77.77 24.49 32.26
C VAL A 153 76.52 23.62 32.48
N SER A 154 76.32 23.11 33.69
CA SER A 154 75.15 22.31 34.06
C SER A 154 73.86 23.11 33.91
N ASP A 155 73.83 24.36 34.37
CA ASP A 155 72.64 25.22 34.28
C ASP A 155 72.33 25.63 32.83
N ILE A 156 73.34 25.92 32.00
CA ILE A 156 73.14 26.14 30.56
C ILE A 156 72.54 24.88 29.92
N THR A 157 73.05 23.71 30.29
CA THR A 157 72.55 22.42 29.76
C THR A 157 71.10 22.19 30.17
N GLY A 158 70.76 22.40 31.45
CA GLY A 158 69.39 22.28 31.95
C GLY A 158 68.43 23.28 31.31
N MET A 159 68.86 24.53 31.15
CA MET A 159 68.08 25.58 30.47
C MET A 159 67.86 25.25 28.99
N LEU A 160 68.88 24.74 28.30
CA LEU A 160 68.78 24.29 26.92
C LEU A 160 67.78 23.14 26.80
N MET A 161 67.89 22.11 27.65
CA MET A 161 66.97 20.97 27.66
C MET A 161 65.51 21.41 27.88
N LEU A 162 65.26 22.22 28.91
CA LEU A 162 63.91 22.71 29.22
C LEU A 162 63.36 23.60 28.10
N SER A 163 64.19 24.49 27.55
CA SER A 163 63.77 25.37 26.46
C SER A 163 63.42 24.60 25.20
N VAL A 164 64.23 23.61 24.82
CA VAL A 164 63.94 22.74 23.66
C VAL A 164 62.65 21.95 23.88
N LEU A 165 62.43 21.42 25.09
CA LEU A 165 61.18 20.73 25.44
C LEU A 165 59.96 21.66 25.32
N ILE A 166 60.03 22.86 25.88
CA ILE A 166 58.96 23.86 25.83
C ILE A 166 58.67 24.28 24.38
N ILE A 167 59.70 24.66 23.63
CA ILE A 167 59.55 25.11 22.25
C ILE A 167 58.96 23.98 21.39
N ASN A 168 59.44 22.74 21.55
CA ASN A 168 58.93 21.60 20.79
C ASN A 168 57.49 21.25 21.17
N SER A 169 57.17 21.25 22.47
CA SER A 169 55.80 21.01 22.97
C SER A 169 54.82 22.04 22.39
N ILE A 170 55.16 23.33 22.43
CA ILE A 170 54.31 24.40 21.89
C ILE A 170 54.17 24.25 20.38
N ARG A 171 55.27 23.99 19.66
CA ARG A 171 55.26 23.79 18.20
C ARG A 171 54.35 22.64 17.79
N LEU A 172 54.49 21.47 18.43
CA LEU A 172 53.70 20.27 18.14
C LEU A 172 52.21 20.52 18.44
N THR A 173 51.91 21.07 19.62
CA THR A 173 50.53 21.35 20.04
C THR A 173 49.83 22.34 19.10
N GLN A 174 50.52 23.42 18.71
CA GLN A 174 49.98 24.39 17.76
C GLN A 174 49.70 23.75 16.39
N SER A 175 50.61 22.91 15.89
CA SER A 175 50.44 22.21 14.62
C SER A 175 49.26 21.25 14.65
N GLU A 176 49.15 20.43 15.70
CA GLU A 176 48.10 19.41 15.81
C GLU A 176 46.71 20.05 15.94
N TYR A 177 46.61 21.15 16.68
CA TYR A 177 45.35 21.88 16.82
C TYR A 177 44.85 22.44 15.48
N ILE A 178 45.77 22.93 14.62
CA ILE A 178 45.42 23.43 13.28
C ILE A 178 44.91 22.29 12.41
N ASN A 179 45.66 21.19 12.34
CA ASN A 179 45.30 20.02 11.56
C ASN A 179 43.95 19.45 11.98
N SER A 180 43.71 19.37 13.30
CA SER A 180 42.44 18.90 13.86
C SER A 180 41.25 19.78 13.47
N GLN A 181 41.40 21.11 13.47
CA GLN A 181 40.33 22.02 13.03
C GLN A 181 40.04 21.90 11.52
N GLU A 182 41.08 21.78 10.69
CA GLU A 182 40.91 21.60 9.25
C GLU A 182 40.21 20.27 8.93
N PHE A 183 40.59 19.20 9.63
CA PHE A 183 39.94 17.90 9.52
C PHE A 183 38.46 17.96 9.96
N ALA A 184 38.18 18.57 11.11
CA ALA A 184 36.80 18.71 11.60
C ALA A 184 35.92 19.51 10.63
N ARG A 185 36.45 20.59 10.05
CA ARG A 185 35.72 21.43 9.09
C ARG A 185 35.51 20.75 7.74
N SER A 186 36.53 20.07 7.22
CA SER A 186 36.39 19.30 5.97
C SER A 186 35.37 18.17 6.13
N SER A 187 35.41 17.45 7.25
CA SER A 187 34.41 16.43 7.60
C SER A 187 32.99 17.02 7.70
N LEU A 188 32.83 18.19 8.33
CA LEU A 188 31.53 18.87 8.42
C LEU A 188 31.01 19.27 7.03
N ASN A 189 31.86 19.83 6.18
CA ASN A 189 31.49 20.20 4.82
C ASN A 189 31.09 18.97 3.99
N GLN A 190 31.83 17.86 4.14
CA GLN A 190 31.48 16.60 3.50
C GLN A 190 30.10 16.10 3.97
N LEU A 191 29.83 16.11 5.28
CA LEU A 191 28.53 15.70 5.82
C LEU A 191 27.38 16.58 5.31
N ILE A 192 27.60 17.90 5.18
CA ILE A 192 26.59 18.81 4.62
C ILE A 192 26.29 18.44 3.16
N HIS A 193 27.32 18.18 2.36
CA HIS A 193 27.14 17.81 0.96
C HIS A 193 26.49 16.42 0.79
N GLU A 194 26.87 15.44 1.62
CA GLU A 194 26.22 14.13 1.66
C GLU A 194 24.76 14.22 2.09
N ARG A 195 24.44 15.07 3.08
CA ARG A 195 23.06 15.36 3.50
C ARG A 195 22.23 15.95 2.37
N GLU A 196 22.75 16.97 1.69
CA GLU A 196 22.06 17.62 0.57
C GLU A 196 21.80 16.63 -0.58
N ASN A 197 22.79 15.82 -0.95
CA ASN A 197 22.62 14.77 -1.95
C ASN A 197 21.59 13.71 -1.54
N LEU A 198 21.56 13.32 -0.25
CA LEU A 198 20.56 12.38 0.26
C LEU A 198 19.16 12.99 0.25
N GLU A 199 19.01 14.24 0.65
CA GLU A 199 17.73 14.96 0.62
C GLU A 199 17.19 15.07 -0.81
N ASN A 200 18.04 15.42 -1.78
CA ASN A 200 17.65 15.45 -3.19
C ASN A 200 17.21 14.06 -3.68
N ARG A 201 17.96 12.99 -3.37
CA ARG A 201 17.58 11.62 -3.74
C ARG A 201 16.28 11.16 -3.09
N ILE A 202 16.05 11.51 -1.83
CA ILE A 202 14.79 11.20 -1.13
C ILE A 202 13.63 11.94 -1.80
N GLN A 203 13.81 13.22 -2.12
CA GLN A 203 12.77 14.02 -2.77
C GLN A 203 12.42 13.48 -4.16
N GLU A 204 13.42 13.11 -4.96
CA GLU A 204 13.23 12.48 -6.27
C GLU A 204 12.48 11.16 -6.16
N ARG A 205 12.88 10.27 -5.24
CA ARG A 205 12.21 8.97 -5.03
C ARG A 205 10.80 9.12 -4.49
N THR A 206 10.56 10.07 -3.59
CA THR A 206 9.22 10.36 -3.05
C THR A 206 8.30 10.85 -4.16
N SER A 207 8.76 11.81 -4.97
CA SER A 207 7.98 12.32 -6.11
C SER A 207 7.66 11.24 -7.15
N ALA A 208 8.63 10.35 -7.44
CA ALA A 208 8.40 9.22 -8.34
C ALA A 208 7.38 8.23 -7.77
N LEU A 209 7.45 7.95 -6.47
CA LEU A 209 6.51 7.06 -5.79
C LEU A 209 5.09 7.65 -5.76
N ASP A 210 4.93 8.95 -5.54
CA ASP A 210 3.64 9.64 -5.57
C ASP A 210 3.01 9.56 -6.98
N ARG A 211 3.80 9.78 -8.03
CA ARG A 211 3.32 9.63 -9.43
C ARG A 211 2.86 8.19 -9.70
N ARG A 212 3.64 7.20 -9.29
CA ARG A 212 3.28 5.78 -9.47
C ARG A 212 2.03 5.40 -8.67
N THR A 213 1.88 5.95 -7.47
CA THR A 213 0.67 5.76 -6.65
C THR A 213 -0.56 6.38 -7.30
N ALA A 214 -0.44 7.58 -7.88
CA ALA A 214 -1.52 8.24 -8.59
C ALA A 214 -1.92 7.47 -9.86
N GLN A 215 -0.96 6.93 -10.61
CA GLN A 215 -1.21 6.04 -11.76
C GLN A 215 -1.98 4.78 -11.33
N PHE A 216 -1.55 4.12 -10.25
CA PHE A 216 -2.28 2.95 -9.71
C PHE A 216 -3.69 3.30 -9.23
N GLN A 217 -3.88 4.47 -8.63
CA GLN A 217 -5.21 4.91 -8.20
C GLN A 217 -6.15 5.14 -9.40
N ALA A 218 -5.65 5.75 -10.48
CA ALA A 218 -6.42 5.94 -11.71
C ALA A 218 -6.82 4.59 -12.34
N VAL A 219 -5.91 3.61 -12.35
CA VAL A 219 -6.18 2.24 -12.79
C VAL A 219 -7.25 1.57 -11.91
N ALA A 220 -7.17 1.74 -10.60
CA ALA A 220 -8.15 1.22 -9.65
C ALA A 220 -9.54 1.88 -9.85
N ASP A 221 -9.60 3.16 -10.15
CA ASP A 221 -10.84 3.89 -10.42
C ASP A 221 -11.50 3.45 -11.74
N VAL A 222 -10.69 3.15 -12.77
CA VAL A 222 -11.15 2.51 -14.02
C VAL A 222 -11.70 1.12 -13.73
N GLY A 223 -10.97 0.29 -12.99
CA GLY A 223 -11.42 -1.05 -12.59
C GLY A 223 -12.73 -1.01 -11.81
N LYS A 224 -12.88 -0.05 -10.88
CA LYS A 224 -14.11 0.14 -10.11
C LYS A 224 -15.29 0.56 -11.00
N SER A 225 -15.06 1.44 -11.97
CA SER A 225 -16.10 1.86 -12.92
C SER A 225 -16.59 0.69 -13.77
N ILE A 226 -15.68 -0.19 -14.19
CA ILE A 226 -15.98 -1.41 -14.96
C ILE A 226 -16.90 -2.37 -14.16
N THR A 227 -16.71 -2.50 -12.84
CA THR A 227 -17.55 -3.39 -12.01
C THR A 227 -18.99 -2.92 -11.77
N SER A 228 -19.34 -1.68 -12.16
CA SER A 228 -20.69 -1.12 -11.93
C SER A 228 -21.73 -1.53 -12.99
N TYR A 229 -21.26 -2.07 -14.12
CA TYR A 229 -22.12 -2.43 -15.24
C TYR A 229 -22.76 -3.81 -15.02
N ARG A 230 -24.10 -3.86 -15.14
CA ARG A 230 -24.87 -5.11 -15.06
C ARG A 230 -24.89 -5.90 -16.37
N ASN A 231 -24.51 -5.26 -17.49
CA ASN A 231 -24.52 -5.85 -18.82
C ASN A 231 -23.09 -6.09 -19.29
N LEU A 232 -22.75 -7.34 -19.56
CA LEU A 232 -21.43 -7.75 -20.04
C LEU A 232 -21.01 -6.98 -21.31
N SER A 233 -21.93 -6.78 -22.26
CA SER A 233 -21.58 -6.11 -23.52
C SER A 233 -21.21 -4.64 -23.31
N GLU A 234 -21.93 -3.94 -22.42
CA GLU A 234 -21.63 -2.56 -22.08
C GLU A 234 -20.31 -2.45 -21.30
N LEU A 235 -20.08 -3.36 -20.36
CA LEU A 235 -18.86 -3.44 -19.57
C LEU A 235 -17.63 -3.56 -20.48
N LEU A 236 -17.67 -4.53 -21.40
CA LEU A 236 -16.56 -4.80 -22.33
C LEU A 236 -16.33 -3.61 -23.27
N GLN A 237 -17.40 -3.02 -23.81
CA GLN A 237 -17.30 -1.87 -24.70
C GLN A 237 -16.69 -0.65 -23.99
N GLN A 238 -17.11 -0.37 -22.76
CA GLN A 238 -16.56 0.74 -21.98
C GLN A 238 -15.11 0.48 -21.56
N ALA A 239 -14.75 -0.76 -21.23
CA ALA A 239 -13.37 -1.12 -20.94
C ALA A 239 -12.44 -0.82 -22.14
N CYS A 240 -12.82 -1.22 -23.36
CA CYS A 240 -12.03 -0.90 -24.56
C CYS A 240 -11.86 0.62 -24.76
N ILE A 241 -12.92 1.41 -24.55
CA ILE A 241 -12.89 2.87 -24.70
C ILE A 241 -11.95 3.49 -23.67
N LEU A 242 -12.12 3.16 -22.39
CA LEU A 242 -11.31 3.73 -21.30
C LEU A 242 -9.83 3.37 -21.43
N ILE A 243 -9.51 2.13 -21.83
CA ILE A 243 -8.11 1.72 -22.07
C ILE A 243 -7.52 2.50 -23.25
N SER A 244 -8.27 2.70 -24.32
CA SER A 244 -7.80 3.49 -25.46
C SER A 244 -7.61 4.97 -25.10
N GLU A 245 -8.57 5.60 -24.44
CA GLU A 245 -8.54 7.04 -24.13
C GLU A 245 -7.47 7.39 -23.07
N ASN A 246 -7.29 6.56 -22.05
CA ASN A 246 -6.32 6.85 -20.97
C ASN A 246 -4.87 6.58 -21.37
N PHE A 247 -4.64 5.61 -22.25
CA PHE A 247 -3.28 5.20 -22.64
C PHE A 247 -2.90 5.61 -24.07
N GLY A 248 -3.84 6.14 -24.85
CA GLY A 248 -3.57 6.66 -26.20
C GLY A 248 -3.39 5.58 -27.26
N TYR A 249 -3.86 4.35 -27.04
CA TYR A 249 -3.69 3.26 -28.00
C TYR A 249 -4.70 3.31 -29.15
N TYR A 250 -4.22 2.95 -30.34
CA TYR A 250 -4.97 2.98 -31.59
C TYR A 250 -6.16 2.02 -31.59
N HIS A 251 -5.93 0.79 -31.12
CA HIS A 251 -6.95 -0.25 -31.07
C HIS A 251 -6.89 -0.97 -29.72
N VAL A 252 -8.07 -1.21 -29.15
CA VAL A 252 -8.29 -2.12 -28.04
C VAL A 252 -9.46 -3.01 -28.41
N GLY A 253 -9.25 -4.32 -28.36
CA GLY A 253 -10.23 -5.36 -28.63
C GLY A 253 -10.29 -6.36 -27.49
N ILE A 254 -11.49 -6.84 -27.15
CA ILE A 254 -11.66 -7.94 -26.20
C ILE A 254 -12.25 -9.13 -26.95
N PHE A 255 -11.51 -10.24 -26.93
CA PHE A 255 -11.93 -11.52 -27.46
C PHE A 255 -12.38 -12.41 -26.31
N LEU A 256 -13.57 -13.01 -26.39
CA LEU A 256 -14.02 -14.03 -25.46
C LEU A 256 -13.89 -15.41 -26.08
N LEU A 257 -13.57 -16.42 -25.27
CA LEU A 257 -13.53 -17.80 -25.73
C LEU A 257 -14.94 -18.38 -25.84
N GLU A 258 -15.20 -19.09 -26.94
CA GLU A 258 -16.39 -19.93 -27.07
C GLU A 258 -16.35 -21.10 -26.06
N ASP A 259 -17.50 -21.69 -25.72
CA ASP A 259 -17.64 -22.81 -24.77
C ASP A 259 -16.68 -23.99 -25.04
N ARG A 260 -16.41 -24.29 -26.30
CA ARG A 260 -15.47 -25.36 -26.72
C ARG A 260 -14.00 -24.93 -26.70
N LYS A 261 -13.73 -23.65 -26.47
CA LYS A 261 -12.41 -23.00 -26.46
C LYS A 261 -11.61 -23.19 -27.75
N GLU A 262 -12.30 -23.43 -28.87
CA GLU A 262 -11.66 -23.57 -30.19
C GLU A 262 -11.42 -22.21 -30.84
N TYR A 263 -12.32 -21.25 -30.59
CA TYR A 263 -12.27 -19.91 -31.17
C TYR A 263 -12.33 -18.81 -30.10
N ALA A 264 -11.56 -17.76 -30.33
CA ALA A 264 -11.63 -16.47 -29.64
C ALA A 264 -12.43 -15.50 -30.51
N ILE A 265 -13.55 -14.99 -30.00
CA ILE A 265 -14.52 -14.18 -30.74
C ILE A 265 -14.43 -12.74 -30.26
N LEU A 266 -14.21 -11.80 -31.17
CA LEU A 266 -14.19 -10.37 -30.85
C LEU A 266 -15.58 -9.95 -30.37
N THR A 267 -15.66 -9.49 -29.12
CA THR A 267 -16.92 -9.15 -28.44
C THR A 267 -17.06 -7.65 -28.18
N ALA A 268 -15.94 -6.93 -28.06
CA ALA A 268 -15.93 -5.48 -27.92
C ALA A 268 -14.67 -4.86 -28.54
N ALA A 269 -14.78 -3.62 -29.02
CA ALA A 269 -13.65 -2.86 -29.56
C ALA A 269 -13.91 -1.35 -29.56
N ASN A 270 -12.88 -0.52 -29.43
CA ASN A 270 -13.00 0.95 -29.44
C ASN A 270 -13.02 1.54 -30.88
N SER A 271 -12.15 1.05 -31.75
CA SER A 271 -11.79 1.70 -33.03
C SER A 271 -12.82 1.45 -34.14
N GLU A 272 -12.79 2.27 -35.20
CA GLU A 272 -13.59 2.06 -36.41
C GLU A 272 -13.30 0.72 -37.12
N GLY A 273 -12.02 0.28 -37.13
CA GLY A 273 -11.66 -1.05 -37.62
C GLY A 273 -12.28 -2.16 -36.78
N GLY A 274 -12.22 -2.01 -35.46
CA GLY A 274 -12.89 -2.85 -34.47
C GLY A 274 -14.40 -2.96 -34.71
N LYS A 275 -15.10 -1.86 -34.97
CA LYS A 275 -16.54 -1.86 -35.27
C LYS A 275 -16.87 -2.70 -36.50
N ARG A 276 -16.10 -2.57 -37.59
CA ARG A 276 -16.27 -3.41 -38.79
C ARG A 276 -16.01 -4.89 -38.49
N MET A 277 -15.03 -5.20 -37.63
CA MET A 277 -14.77 -6.57 -37.20
C MET A 277 -15.91 -7.16 -36.36
N LEU A 278 -16.51 -6.35 -35.48
CA LEU A 278 -17.68 -6.75 -34.69
C LEU A 278 -18.89 -7.07 -35.57
N GLU A 279 -19.17 -6.23 -36.58
CA GLU A 279 -20.24 -6.48 -37.56
C GLU A 279 -20.05 -7.80 -38.33
N LYS A 280 -18.79 -8.16 -38.62
CA LYS A 280 -18.42 -9.43 -39.28
C LYS A 280 -18.37 -10.63 -38.33
N LYS A 281 -18.59 -10.44 -37.03
CA LYS A 281 -18.36 -11.45 -35.98
C LYS A 281 -16.98 -12.08 -36.07
N HIS A 282 -15.96 -11.23 -36.17
CA HIS A 282 -14.57 -11.66 -36.34
C HIS A 282 -14.15 -12.65 -35.23
N PHE A 283 -13.52 -13.75 -35.63
CA PHE A 283 -13.06 -14.80 -34.74
C PHE A 283 -11.69 -15.31 -35.18
N LEU A 284 -10.92 -15.80 -34.21
CA LEU A 284 -9.58 -16.35 -34.41
C LEU A 284 -9.52 -17.74 -33.78
N LYS A 285 -8.85 -18.68 -34.45
CA LYS A 285 -8.66 -20.02 -33.91
C LYS A 285 -7.55 -20.02 -32.86
N VAL A 286 -7.83 -20.63 -31.71
CA VAL A 286 -6.88 -20.71 -30.58
C VAL A 286 -5.66 -21.55 -31.00
N GLY A 287 -4.46 -21.06 -30.68
CA GLY A 287 -3.17 -21.72 -30.94
C GLY A 287 -2.64 -21.68 -32.38
N GLU A 288 -3.48 -21.37 -33.38
CA GLU A 288 -3.06 -21.37 -34.80
C GLU A 288 -2.86 -19.96 -35.38
N THR A 289 -3.64 -18.97 -34.97
CA THR A 289 -3.70 -17.68 -35.70
C THR A 289 -3.32 -16.49 -34.83
N GLY A 290 -2.24 -15.79 -35.23
CA GLY A 290 -1.88 -14.47 -34.70
C GLY A 290 -1.47 -14.46 -33.22
N ILE A 291 -1.21 -13.26 -32.71
CA ILE A 291 -0.77 -13.05 -31.33
C ILE A 291 -1.90 -13.38 -30.35
N VAL A 292 -3.14 -12.96 -30.64
CA VAL A 292 -4.34 -13.29 -29.85
C VAL A 292 -4.54 -14.80 -29.71
N GLY A 293 -4.43 -15.58 -30.80
CA GLY A 293 -4.60 -17.04 -30.77
C GLY A 293 -3.52 -17.72 -29.92
N TYR A 294 -2.27 -17.25 -29.99
CA TYR A 294 -1.18 -17.75 -29.15
C TYR A 294 -1.44 -17.50 -27.65
N VAL A 295 -1.85 -16.29 -27.28
CA VAL A 295 -2.13 -15.93 -25.87
C VAL A 295 -3.31 -16.72 -25.33
N ALA A 296 -4.34 -16.93 -26.15
CA ALA A 296 -5.50 -17.76 -25.79
C ALA A 296 -5.12 -19.20 -25.41
N GLU A 297 -4.11 -19.78 -26.09
CA GLU A 297 -3.63 -21.14 -25.82
C GLU A 297 -2.65 -21.19 -24.64
N ASN A 298 -1.67 -20.29 -24.61
CA ASN A 298 -0.51 -20.40 -23.71
C ASN A 298 -0.70 -19.68 -22.36
N LEU A 299 -1.71 -18.83 -22.23
CA LEU A 299 -1.98 -18.01 -21.02
C LEU A 299 -0.80 -17.12 -20.60
N GLN A 300 0.03 -16.75 -21.58
CA GLN A 300 1.17 -15.87 -21.38
C GLN A 300 0.99 -14.63 -22.23
N ALA A 301 1.21 -13.47 -21.62
CA ALA A 301 1.26 -12.20 -22.33
C ALA A 301 2.24 -12.28 -23.50
N ARG A 302 1.87 -11.71 -24.65
CA ARG A 302 2.73 -11.65 -25.82
C ARG A 302 2.75 -10.24 -26.37
N ILE A 303 3.96 -9.73 -26.62
CA ILE A 303 4.20 -8.37 -27.12
C ILE A 303 5.02 -8.46 -28.40
N ALA A 304 4.50 -7.93 -29.49
CA ALA A 304 5.23 -7.72 -30.74
C ALA A 304 5.52 -6.23 -30.91
N LEU A 305 6.79 -5.86 -30.75
CA LEU A 305 7.25 -4.47 -30.83
C LEU A 305 7.29 -3.91 -32.27
N ASP A 306 7.38 -4.79 -33.27
CA ASP A 306 7.12 -4.48 -34.68
C ASP A 306 6.41 -5.66 -35.33
N VAL A 307 5.13 -5.49 -35.64
CA VAL A 307 4.31 -6.56 -36.22
C VAL A 307 4.75 -6.95 -37.64
N GLY A 308 5.40 -6.05 -38.39
CA GLY A 308 5.89 -6.35 -39.74
C GLY A 308 7.13 -7.27 -39.74
N ALA A 309 7.89 -7.27 -38.65
CA ALA A 309 9.08 -8.11 -38.48
C ALA A 309 8.81 -9.42 -37.72
N ASP A 310 7.66 -9.53 -37.02
CA ASP A 310 7.26 -10.76 -36.33
C ASP A 310 6.69 -11.79 -37.32
N ALA A 311 7.38 -12.93 -37.46
CA ALA A 311 7.05 -14.00 -38.41
C ALA A 311 5.70 -14.71 -38.15
N THR A 312 5.03 -14.42 -37.04
CA THR A 312 3.73 -15.01 -36.66
C THR A 312 2.55 -14.04 -36.79
N TYR A 313 2.77 -12.85 -37.33
CA TYR A 313 1.74 -11.82 -37.43
C TYR A 313 0.68 -12.14 -38.49
N PHE A 314 -0.59 -11.98 -38.11
CA PHE A 314 -1.72 -11.96 -39.03
C PHE A 314 -2.01 -10.51 -39.42
N ASN A 315 -1.76 -10.15 -40.69
CA ASN A 315 -2.06 -8.81 -41.19
C ASN A 315 -3.57 -8.63 -41.36
N ASN A 316 -4.18 -7.83 -40.49
CA ASN A 316 -5.61 -7.60 -40.48
C ASN A 316 -5.97 -6.38 -41.38
N PRO A 317 -6.70 -6.56 -42.49
CA PRO A 317 -7.07 -5.46 -43.38
C PRO A 317 -7.90 -4.36 -42.71
N ASP A 318 -8.61 -4.67 -41.61
CA ASP A 318 -9.41 -3.69 -40.88
C ASP A 318 -8.58 -2.80 -39.94
N LEU A 319 -7.32 -3.17 -39.65
CA LEU A 319 -6.37 -2.44 -38.80
C LEU A 319 -5.02 -2.24 -39.51
N PRO A 320 -4.97 -1.53 -40.65
CA PRO A 320 -3.79 -1.46 -41.51
C PRO A 320 -2.62 -0.65 -40.93
N GLU A 321 -2.90 0.21 -39.93
CA GLU A 321 -1.90 1.11 -39.33
C GLU A 321 -1.18 0.46 -38.14
N THR A 322 -1.47 -0.79 -37.79
CA THR A 322 -0.84 -1.45 -36.64
C THR A 322 0.66 -1.64 -36.88
N ARG A 323 1.47 -1.11 -35.95
CA ARG A 323 2.93 -1.22 -35.95
C ARG A 323 3.46 -1.97 -34.74
N SER A 324 2.75 -1.98 -33.62
CA SER A 324 3.03 -2.88 -32.50
C SER A 324 1.73 -3.40 -31.90
N GLU A 325 1.78 -4.60 -31.31
CA GLU A 325 0.63 -5.29 -30.73
C GLU A 325 1.02 -5.97 -29.41
N MET A 326 0.11 -5.94 -28.44
CA MET A 326 0.23 -6.59 -27.15
C MET A 326 -1.08 -7.31 -26.85
N ALA A 327 -0.99 -8.61 -26.61
CA ALA A 327 -2.12 -9.43 -26.20
C ALA A 327 -1.91 -9.98 -24.78
N LEU A 328 -2.98 -9.93 -23.99
CA LEU A 328 -3.01 -10.27 -22.58
C LEU A 328 -4.12 -11.28 -22.28
N PRO A 329 -3.84 -12.35 -21.52
CA PRO A 329 -4.86 -13.34 -21.21
C PRO A 329 -5.83 -12.80 -20.14
N LEU A 330 -7.12 -13.06 -20.31
CA LEU A 330 -8.16 -12.72 -19.33
C LEU A 330 -8.44 -13.94 -18.46
N VAL A 331 -7.66 -14.11 -17.39
CA VAL A 331 -7.75 -15.27 -16.49
C VAL A 331 -8.43 -14.91 -15.17
N ALA A 332 -9.49 -15.62 -14.82
CA ALA A 332 -10.14 -15.51 -13.51
C ALA A 332 -10.31 -16.90 -12.90
N SER A 333 -9.94 -17.04 -11.62
CA SER A 333 -10.04 -18.32 -10.89
C SER A 333 -9.36 -19.50 -11.62
N GLY A 334 -8.26 -19.24 -12.32
CA GLY A 334 -7.52 -20.25 -13.09
C GLY A 334 -8.14 -20.63 -14.44
N GLN A 335 -9.24 -20.00 -14.84
CA GLN A 335 -9.89 -20.22 -16.14
C GLN A 335 -9.59 -19.06 -17.09
N ASN A 336 -9.13 -19.39 -18.30
CA ASN A 336 -9.08 -18.43 -19.39
C ASN A 336 -10.48 -18.11 -19.90
N LEU A 337 -10.85 -16.84 -19.87
CA LEU A 337 -12.12 -16.31 -20.35
C LEU A 337 -11.97 -15.67 -21.73
N GLY A 338 -10.76 -15.29 -22.13
CA GLY A 338 -10.55 -14.47 -23.31
C GLY A 338 -9.17 -13.85 -23.41
N VAL A 339 -9.04 -12.89 -24.31
CA VAL A 339 -7.81 -12.14 -24.56
C VAL A 339 -8.15 -10.66 -24.72
N LEU A 340 -7.40 -9.80 -24.05
CA LEU A 340 -7.35 -8.37 -24.30
C LEU A 340 -6.26 -8.12 -25.33
N ASP A 341 -6.64 -7.53 -26.45
CA ASP A 341 -5.76 -7.14 -27.54
C ASP A 341 -5.61 -5.62 -27.57
N VAL A 342 -4.37 -5.13 -27.61
CA VAL A 342 -4.02 -3.71 -27.62
C VAL A 342 -3.02 -3.47 -28.74
N GLN A 343 -3.30 -2.52 -29.63
CA GLN A 343 -2.45 -2.22 -30.78
C GLN A 343 -2.15 -0.73 -30.90
N SER A 344 -0.96 -0.41 -31.41
CA SER A 344 -0.47 0.95 -31.62
C SER A 344 -0.01 1.18 -33.05
N THR A 345 -0.14 2.42 -33.52
CA THR A 345 0.44 2.88 -34.79
C THR A 345 1.93 3.18 -34.72
N GLU A 346 2.52 3.13 -33.52
CA GLU A 346 3.95 3.33 -33.30
C GLU A 346 4.68 1.99 -33.11
N MET A 347 5.92 1.91 -33.58
CA MET A 347 6.81 0.78 -33.22
C MET A 347 7.26 0.93 -31.77
N GLN A 348 7.47 -0.19 -31.09
CA GLN A 348 7.96 -0.21 -29.69
C GLN A 348 7.11 0.63 -28.72
N ALA A 349 5.80 0.71 -28.95
CA ALA A 349 4.90 1.55 -28.15
C ALA A 349 4.69 1.07 -26.70
N PHE A 350 4.98 -0.20 -26.42
CA PHE A 350 4.76 -0.81 -25.10
C PHE A 350 6.04 -0.78 -24.27
N VAL A 351 6.12 0.15 -23.31
CA VAL A 351 7.19 0.18 -22.31
C VAL A 351 6.86 -0.70 -21.10
N GLU A 352 7.85 -1.01 -20.27
CA GLU A 352 7.70 -1.94 -19.14
C GLU A 352 6.59 -1.52 -18.16
N ASP A 353 6.49 -0.22 -17.84
CA ASP A 353 5.43 0.32 -16.97
C ASP A 353 4.02 0.16 -17.58
N ASP A 354 3.88 0.27 -18.91
CA ASP A 354 2.61 0.07 -19.60
C ASP A 354 2.20 -1.39 -19.58
N ILE A 355 3.17 -2.30 -19.77
CA ILE A 355 2.95 -3.75 -19.75
C ILE A 355 2.42 -4.18 -18.38
N GLU A 356 3.07 -3.75 -17.29
CA GLU A 356 2.63 -4.04 -15.93
C GLU A 356 1.21 -3.51 -15.67
N THR A 357 0.93 -2.28 -16.14
CA THR A 357 -0.36 -1.62 -15.92
C THR A 357 -1.49 -2.33 -16.68
N LEU A 358 -1.26 -2.66 -17.96
CA LEU A 358 -2.25 -3.36 -18.78
C LEU A 358 -2.50 -4.79 -18.29
N GLN A 359 -1.48 -5.48 -17.75
CA GLN A 359 -1.65 -6.78 -17.10
C GLN A 359 -2.61 -6.72 -15.92
N ILE A 360 -2.43 -5.74 -15.03
CA ILE A 360 -3.34 -5.53 -13.88
C ILE A 360 -4.76 -5.24 -14.36
N LEU A 361 -4.92 -4.42 -15.40
CA LEU A 361 -6.22 -4.14 -16.00
C LEU A 361 -6.87 -5.39 -16.59
N ALA A 362 -6.10 -6.23 -17.28
CA ALA A 362 -6.59 -7.50 -17.84
C ALA A 362 -7.07 -8.47 -16.73
N GLU A 363 -6.34 -8.57 -15.62
CA GLU A 363 -6.76 -9.36 -14.46
C GLU A 363 -8.07 -8.85 -13.85
N GLN A 364 -8.19 -7.54 -13.63
CA GLN A 364 -9.42 -6.93 -13.10
C GLN A 364 -10.60 -7.12 -14.06
N LEU A 365 -10.35 -6.98 -15.36
CA LEU A 365 -11.36 -7.19 -16.40
C LEU A 365 -11.82 -8.66 -16.43
N ALA A 366 -10.91 -9.62 -16.28
CA ALA A 366 -11.26 -11.04 -16.20
C ALA A 366 -12.18 -11.34 -15.01
N VAL A 367 -11.90 -10.78 -13.84
CA VAL A 367 -12.76 -10.91 -12.65
C VAL A 367 -14.14 -10.29 -12.90
N ALA A 368 -14.18 -9.11 -13.53
CA ALA A 368 -15.43 -8.43 -13.86
C ALA A 368 -16.28 -9.22 -14.86
N ILE A 369 -15.66 -9.81 -15.89
CA ILE A 369 -16.31 -10.71 -16.85
C ILE A 369 -16.88 -11.95 -16.16
N GLN A 370 -16.10 -12.59 -15.28
CA GLN A 370 -16.57 -13.76 -14.52
C GLN A 370 -17.80 -13.43 -13.67
N ASN A 371 -17.78 -12.28 -12.99
CA ASN A 371 -18.91 -11.82 -12.18
C ASN A 371 -20.15 -11.51 -13.01
N ALA A 372 -19.99 -10.84 -14.17
CA ALA A 372 -21.09 -10.54 -15.07
C ALA A 372 -21.73 -11.82 -15.65
N ASN A 373 -20.91 -12.79 -16.07
CA ASN A 373 -21.37 -14.09 -16.56
C ASN A 373 -22.15 -14.86 -15.48
N LEU A 374 -21.62 -14.90 -14.25
CA LEU A 374 -22.27 -15.56 -13.12
C LEU A 374 -23.62 -14.91 -12.78
N PHE A 375 -23.70 -13.58 -12.85
CA PHE A 375 -24.94 -12.85 -12.64
C PHE A 375 -25.98 -13.17 -13.73
N GLU A 376 -25.57 -13.20 -14.99
CA GLU A 376 -26.47 -13.54 -16.10
C GLU A 376 -26.97 -15.00 -16.01
N GLU A 377 -26.09 -15.94 -15.67
CA GLU A 377 -26.44 -17.34 -15.48
C GLU A 377 -27.43 -17.52 -14.32
N THR A 378 -27.17 -16.88 -13.18
CA THR A 378 -28.07 -16.94 -12.01
C THR A 378 -29.44 -16.32 -12.32
N ALA A 379 -29.48 -15.22 -13.07
CA ALA A 379 -30.73 -14.60 -13.52
C ALA A 379 -31.53 -15.51 -14.46
N LYS A 380 -30.86 -16.14 -15.44
CA LYS A 380 -31.49 -17.12 -16.36
C LYS A 380 -32.00 -18.34 -15.61
N ALA A 381 -31.21 -18.89 -14.69
CA ALA A 381 -31.59 -20.05 -13.89
C ALA A 381 -32.80 -19.74 -13.00
N LEU A 382 -32.84 -18.55 -12.38
CA LEU A 382 -33.97 -18.11 -11.57
C LEU A 382 -35.26 -18.00 -12.40
N GLU A 383 -35.20 -17.41 -13.59
CA GLU A 383 -36.38 -17.28 -14.46
C GLU A 383 -36.85 -18.65 -14.98
N ALA A 384 -35.93 -19.51 -15.40
CA ALA A 384 -36.26 -20.88 -15.82
C ALA A 384 -36.93 -21.68 -14.69
N ALA A 385 -36.41 -21.57 -13.46
CA ALA A 385 -37.03 -22.17 -12.29
C ALA A 385 -38.43 -21.59 -12.03
N ARG A 386 -38.60 -20.26 -12.10
CA ARG A 386 -39.90 -19.59 -11.90
C ARG A 386 -40.96 -20.10 -12.88
N LEU A 387 -40.61 -20.19 -14.16
CA LEU A 387 -41.51 -20.70 -15.21
C LEU A 387 -41.88 -22.17 -14.98
N THR A 388 -40.89 -23.00 -14.67
CA THR A 388 -41.09 -24.44 -14.40
C THR A 388 -42.02 -24.65 -13.21
N TYR A 389 -41.79 -23.95 -12.09
CA TYR A 389 -42.67 -24.01 -10.92
C TYR A 389 -44.10 -23.52 -11.21
N GLY A 390 -44.24 -22.44 -11.99
CA GLY A 390 -45.55 -21.91 -12.39
C GLY A 390 -46.36 -22.91 -13.21
N GLN A 391 -45.72 -23.64 -14.13
CA GLN A 391 -46.35 -24.71 -14.91
C GLN A 391 -46.79 -25.88 -14.03
N LEU A 392 -45.90 -26.40 -13.18
CA LEU A 392 -46.22 -27.48 -12.25
C LEU A 392 -47.40 -27.14 -11.33
N SER A 393 -47.44 -25.90 -10.81
CA SER A 393 -48.55 -25.44 -9.98
C SER A 393 -49.86 -25.41 -10.76
N ARG A 394 -49.88 -24.85 -11.98
CA ARG A 394 -51.08 -24.84 -12.85
C ARG A 394 -51.56 -26.25 -13.16
N GLU A 395 -50.67 -27.18 -13.49
CA GLU A 395 -51.04 -28.57 -13.75
C GLU A 395 -51.65 -29.24 -12.52
N ALA A 396 -51.06 -29.02 -11.35
CA ALA A 396 -51.57 -29.56 -10.09
C ALA A 396 -52.97 -29.01 -9.76
N TRP A 397 -53.17 -27.69 -9.90
CA TRP A 397 -54.48 -27.07 -9.75
C TRP A 397 -55.49 -27.59 -10.79
N GLY A 398 -55.08 -27.76 -12.04
CA GLY A 398 -55.92 -28.35 -13.09
C GLY A 398 -56.39 -29.77 -12.76
N LYS A 399 -55.53 -30.62 -12.18
CA LYS A 399 -55.91 -31.97 -11.71
C LYS A 399 -56.92 -31.91 -10.57
N ILE A 400 -56.72 -31.02 -9.61
CA ILE A 400 -57.64 -30.85 -8.47
C ILE A 400 -59.01 -30.37 -8.96
N LEU A 401 -59.03 -29.35 -9.82
CA LEU A 401 -60.27 -28.77 -10.35
C LEU A 401 -61.04 -29.74 -11.25
N ARG A 402 -60.34 -30.63 -12.00
CA ARG A 402 -61.00 -31.71 -12.76
C ARG A 402 -61.66 -32.75 -11.86
N ASN A 403 -61.05 -33.08 -10.72
CA ASN A 403 -61.53 -34.12 -9.81
C ASN A 403 -62.52 -33.58 -8.74
N GLN A 404 -62.58 -32.25 -8.56
CA GLN A 404 -63.49 -31.56 -7.65
C GLN A 404 -64.13 -30.35 -8.36
N PRO A 405 -65.13 -30.56 -9.23
CA PRO A 405 -65.68 -29.54 -10.12
C PRO A 405 -66.58 -28.49 -9.43
N LYS A 406 -66.51 -28.31 -8.11
CA LYS A 406 -67.34 -27.35 -7.36
C LYS A 406 -66.48 -26.46 -6.46
N ILE A 407 -65.86 -25.41 -7.01
CA ILE A 407 -65.13 -24.43 -6.20
C ILE A 407 -65.33 -23.02 -6.78
N GLY A 408 -66.52 -22.47 -6.55
CA GLY A 408 -66.81 -21.05 -6.68
C GLY A 408 -67.69 -20.63 -5.50
N TYR A 409 -67.40 -19.49 -4.88
CA TYR A 409 -68.19 -18.97 -3.76
C TYR A 409 -68.72 -17.59 -4.13
N LEU A 410 -70.02 -17.39 -3.96
CA LEU A 410 -70.66 -16.09 -4.05
C LEU A 410 -71.00 -15.63 -2.63
N ALA A 411 -70.31 -14.62 -2.14
CA ALA A 411 -70.69 -13.94 -0.90
C ALA A 411 -71.59 -12.75 -1.25
N THR A 412 -72.86 -12.81 -0.87
CA THR A 412 -73.80 -11.68 -0.95
C THR A 412 -74.25 -11.37 0.47
N THR A 413 -73.84 -10.25 1.07
CA THR A 413 -74.23 -9.92 2.45
C THR A 413 -75.78 -9.97 2.59
N PRO A 414 -76.38 -10.85 3.43
CA PRO A 414 -75.81 -11.58 4.58
C PRO A 414 -75.50 -13.08 4.40
N ALA A 415 -75.57 -13.66 3.19
CA ALA A 415 -75.39 -15.09 2.92
C ALA A 415 -74.24 -15.40 1.93
N THR A 416 -73.50 -16.47 2.19
CA THR A 416 -72.55 -17.04 1.21
C THR A 416 -73.17 -18.29 0.60
N SER A 417 -73.26 -18.35 -0.72
CA SER A 417 -73.76 -19.53 -1.46
C SER A 417 -72.67 -20.07 -2.41
N GLU A 418 -72.65 -21.38 -2.59
CA GLU A 418 -71.77 -22.01 -3.59
C GLU A 418 -72.28 -21.70 -5.01
N LEU A 419 -71.35 -21.42 -5.94
CA LEU A 419 -71.63 -21.21 -7.36
C LEU A 419 -71.58 -22.56 -8.11
N ASP A 420 -72.60 -22.84 -8.92
CA ASP A 420 -72.60 -23.96 -9.85
C ASP A 420 -71.72 -23.63 -11.07
N ILE A 421 -70.82 -24.55 -11.43
CA ILE A 421 -69.84 -24.41 -12.52
C ILE A 421 -70.48 -24.29 -13.90
N ASN A 422 -71.77 -24.64 -14.02
CA ASN A 422 -72.56 -24.48 -15.25
C ASN A 422 -73.15 -23.07 -15.42
N SER A 423 -72.96 -22.18 -14.45
CA SER A 423 -73.36 -20.78 -14.57
C SER A 423 -72.46 -20.11 -15.63
N PRO A 424 -73.03 -19.37 -16.60
CA PRO A 424 -72.22 -18.70 -17.62
C PRO A 424 -71.19 -17.79 -16.97
N VAL A 425 -69.90 -18.05 -17.20
CA VAL A 425 -68.83 -17.16 -16.78
C VAL A 425 -69.02 -15.84 -17.52
N GLU A 426 -69.28 -14.76 -16.77
CA GLU A 426 -69.39 -13.43 -17.39
C GLU A 426 -68.13 -13.12 -18.21
N SER A 427 -68.31 -12.51 -19.39
CA SER A 427 -67.23 -12.21 -20.35
C SER A 427 -66.02 -11.52 -19.70
N ASN A 428 -66.27 -10.64 -18.72
CA ASN A 428 -65.21 -9.93 -18.01
C ASN A 428 -64.36 -10.84 -17.11
N ILE A 429 -64.92 -11.90 -16.52
CA ILE A 429 -64.17 -12.86 -15.70
C ILE A 429 -63.29 -13.73 -16.60
N ALA A 430 -63.82 -14.20 -17.72
CA ALA A 430 -63.06 -14.96 -18.70
C ALA A 430 -61.87 -14.14 -19.22
N LYS A 431 -62.08 -12.87 -19.54
CA LYS A 431 -61.04 -11.95 -19.97
C LYS A 431 -59.95 -11.75 -18.90
N ALA A 432 -60.31 -11.63 -17.62
CA ALA A 432 -59.33 -11.47 -16.53
C ALA A 432 -58.50 -12.74 -16.31
N ILE A 433 -59.11 -13.91 -16.53
CA ILE A 433 -58.42 -15.20 -16.46
C ILE A 433 -57.45 -15.37 -17.63
N GLU A 434 -57.84 -14.93 -18.82
CA GLU A 434 -57.04 -15.01 -20.05
C GLU A 434 -55.87 -14.03 -20.06
N THR A 435 -56.11 -12.75 -19.76
CA THR A 435 -55.06 -11.72 -19.77
C THR A 435 -54.24 -11.73 -18.49
N GLY A 436 -54.82 -12.18 -17.39
CA GLY A 436 -54.21 -12.04 -16.07
C GLY A 436 -54.16 -10.59 -15.59
N ASP A 437 -54.90 -9.67 -16.19
CA ASP A 437 -54.92 -8.27 -15.75
C ASP A 437 -56.12 -8.01 -14.84
N LEU A 438 -55.98 -6.98 -14.01
CA LEU A 438 -57.12 -6.46 -13.26
C LEU A 438 -58.11 -5.80 -14.23
N ILE A 439 -59.37 -6.22 -14.18
CA ILE A 439 -60.41 -5.72 -15.07
C ILE A 439 -61.40 -4.88 -14.28
N HIS A 440 -61.52 -3.62 -14.66
CA HIS A 440 -62.64 -2.77 -14.26
C HIS A 440 -63.82 -3.04 -15.20
N SER A 441 -64.98 -3.30 -14.62
CA SER A 441 -66.21 -3.42 -15.39
C SER A 441 -66.64 -2.04 -15.93
N PRO A 442 -67.26 -1.97 -17.13
CA PRO A 442 -67.71 -0.70 -17.72
C PRO A 442 -68.70 0.09 -16.85
N ASP A 443 -69.39 -0.59 -15.93
CA ASP A 443 -70.31 0.02 -14.96
C ASP A 443 -69.58 0.75 -13.81
N GLY A 444 -68.27 0.57 -13.66
CA GLY A 444 -67.47 1.20 -12.60
C GLY A 444 -67.67 0.61 -11.19
N PHE A 445 -68.63 -0.30 -11.02
CA PHE A 445 -68.99 -0.89 -9.73
C PHE A 445 -68.39 -2.28 -9.49
N SER A 446 -67.88 -2.94 -10.54
CA SER A 446 -67.21 -4.23 -10.38
C SER A 446 -65.73 -4.17 -10.74
N ILE A 447 -64.89 -4.78 -9.92
CA ILE A 447 -63.51 -5.11 -10.26
C ILE A 447 -63.31 -6.62 -10.24
N ILE A 448 -62.45 -7.11 -11.13
CA ILE A 448 -62.09 -8.51 -11.22
C ILE A 448 -60.58 -8.61 -11.05
N VAL A 449 -60.18 -9.26 -9.96
CA VAL A 449 -58.77 -9.43 -9.59
C VAL A 449 -58.37 -10.87 -9.87
N PRO A 450 -57.40 -11.11 -10.78
CA PRO A 450 -56.92 -12.45 -11.05
C PRO A 450 -56.16 -13.00 -9.83
N VAL A 451 -56.33 -14.29 -9.56
CA VAL A 451 -55.60 -15.05 -8.54
C VAL A 451 -54.44 -15.74 -9.24
N LYS A 452 -53.21 -15.33 -8.91
CA LYS A 452 -52.00 -15.79 -9.59
C LYS A 452 -51.08 -16.50 -8.62
N ILE A 453 -50.64 -17.70 -8.99
CA ILE A 453 -49.56 -18.38 -8.29
C ILE A 453 -48.31 -18.28 -9.15
N ARG A 454 -47.29 -17.56 -8.66
CA ARG A 454 -46.01 -17.34 -9.34
C ARG A 454 -46.16 -16.81 -10.78
N GLY A 455 -47.14 -15.95 -11.01
CA GLY A 455 -47.44 -15.32 -12.29
C GLY A 455 -48.44 -16.08 -13.16
N GLN A 456 -48.88 -17.26 -12.73
CA GLN A 456 -49.80 -18.09 -13.48
C GLN A 456 -51.22 -17.99 -12.93
N VAL A 457 -52.18 -17.58 -13.77
CA VAL A 457 -53.58 -17.41 -13.35
C VAL A 457 -54.22 -18.77 -13.08
N ILE A 458 -54.79 -18.92 -11.88
CA ILE A 458 -55.52 -20.12 -11.44
C ILE A 458 -57.02 -19.85 -11.21
N GLY A 459 -57.42 -18.58 -11.15
CA GLY A 459 -58.80 -18.15 -10.94
C GLY A 459 -58.94 -16.64 -10.92
N ALA A 460 -60.11 -16.13 -10.57
CA ALA A 460 -60.36 -14.70 -10.42
C ALA A 460 -61.38 -14.43 -9.31
N ILE A 461 -61.21 -13.30 -8.61
CA ILE A 461 -62.12 -12.79 -7.60
C ILE A 461 -62.87 -11.63 -8.22
N ARG A 462 -64.20 -11.70 -8.25
CA ARG A 462 -65.04 -10.55 -8.60
C ARG A 462 -65.51 -9.86 -7.33
N LEU A 463 -65.30 -8.56 -7.26
CA LEU A 463 -65.83 -7.70 -6.21
C LEU A 463 -66.81 -6.72 -6.87
N LYS A 464 -68.04 -6.66 -6.36
CA LYS A 464 -69.09 -5.76 -6.84
C LYS A 464 -69.59 -4.87 -5.71
N LYS A 465 -69.52 -3.55 -5.90
CA LYS A 465 -70.15 -2.55 -5.02
C LYS A 465 -71.62 -2.38 -5.39
N SER A 466 -72.40 -1.86 -4.45
CA SER A 466 -73.78 -1.43 -4.72
C SER A 466 -73.76 -0.27 -5.71
N GLU A 467 -74.77 -0.17 -6.57
CA GLU A 467 -74.91 0.90 -7.58
C GLU A 467 -75.10 2.30 -6.96
N ILE A 468 -75.27 2.38 -5.64
CA ILE A 468 -75.38 3.61 -4.85
C ILE A 468 -74.01 4.04 -4.27
N SER A 469 -72.98 3.19 -4.37
CA SER A 469 -71.65 3.45 -3.80
C SER A 469 -70.75 4.26 -4.74
N GLU A 470 -69.69 4.86 -4.22
CA GLU A 470 -68.65 5.46 -5.06
C GLU A 470 -67.87 4.39 -5.85
N ALA A 471 -67.33 4.79 -7.01
CA ALA A 471 -66.46 3.96 -7.83
C ALA A 471 -65.23 3.48 -7.03
N TRP A 472 -64.61 2.40 -7.49
CA TRP A 472 -63.44 1.81 -6.84
C TRP A 472 -62.26 2.80 -6.82
N SER A 473 -61.72 3.07 -5.63
CA SER A 473 -60.52 3.88 -5.48
C SER A 473 -59.25 3.07 -5.74
N THR A 474 -58.12 3.76 -5.95
CA THR A 474 -56.81 3.12 -6.10
C THR A 474 -56.43 2.32 -4.85
N ASP A 475 -56.73 2.83 -3.67
CA ASP A 475 -56.41 2.15 -2.40
C ASP A 475 -57.24 0.87 -2.21
N GLU A 476 -58.53 0.91 -2.55
CA GLU A 476 -59.40 -0.26 -2.50
C GLU A 476 -58.98 -1.32 -3.53
N THR A 477 -58.54 -0.88 -4.71
CA THR A 477 -58.03 -1.75 -5.76
C THR A 477 -56.72 -2.42 -5.32
N ASN A 478 -55.80 -1.65 -4.72
CA ASN A 478 -54.54 -2.17 -4.17
C ASN A 478 -54.79 -3.17 -3.03
N LEU A 479 -55.78 -2.91 -2.17
CA LEU A 479 -56.19 -3.84 -1.12
C LEU A 479 -56.73 -5.15 -1.72
N ALA A 480 -57.55 -5.07 -2.77
CA ALA A 480 -58.07 -6.26 -3.44
C ALA A 480 -56.95 -7.10 -4.10
N ILE A 481 -55.93 -6.45 -4.67
CA ILE A 481 -54.72 -7.11 -5.19
C ILE A 481 -53.97 -7.82 -4.06
N ALA A 482 -53.70 -7.12 -2.95
CA ALA A 482 -52.98 -7.69 -1.80
C ALA A 482 -53.72 -8.89 -1.19
N LEU A 483 -55.06 -8.83 -1.11
CA LEU A 483 -55.89 -9.95 -0.66
C LEU A 483 -55.85 -11.14 -1.63
N SER A 484 -55.84 -10.87 -2.94
CA SER A 484 -55.67 -11.92 -3.97
C SER A 484 -54.32 -12.62 -3.84
N ASP A 485 -53.24 -11.86 -3.57
CA ASP A 485 -51.90 -12.42 -3.35
C ASP A 485 -51.83 -13.28 -2.09
N GLN A 486 -52.42 -12.80 -0.98
CA GLN A 486 -52.51 -13.57 0.25
C GLN A 486 -53.34 -14.85 0.08
N LEU A 487 -54.47 -14.77 -0.64
CA LEU A 487 -55.29 -15.94 -0.98
C LEU A 487 -54.49 -16.93 -1.83
N SER A 488 -53.75 -16.45 -2.82
CA SER A 488 -52.91 -17.29 -3.69
C SER A 488 -51.89 -18.08 -2.86
N GLY A 489 -51.22 -17.44 -1.90
CA GLY A 489 -50.27 -18.10 -1.00
C GLY A 489 -50.93 -19.12 -0.07
N ALA A 490 -52.11 -18.80 0.48
CA ALA A 490 -52.87 -19.70 1.34
C ALA A 490 -53.39 -20.94 0.57
N LEU A 491 -53.91 -20.74 -0.64
CA LEU A 491 -54.37 -21.81 -1.52
C LEU A 491 -53.24 -22.75 -1.88
N GLU A 492 -52.08 -22.22 -2.29
CA GLU A 492 -50.92 -23.04 -2.63
C GLU A 492 -50.40 -23.82 -1.42
N SER A 493 -50.36 -23.20 -0.24
CA SER A 493 -49.97 -23.88 1.00
C SER A 493 -50.94 -25.01 1.36
N ALA A 494 -52.24 -24.77 1.25
CA ALA A 494 -53.27 -25.79 1.49
C ALA A 494 -53.17 -26.96 0.50
N ARG A 495 -52.87 -26.66 -0.77
CA ARG A 495 -52.63 -27.67 -1.81
C ARG A 495 -51.42 -28.54 -1.48
N LEU A 496 -50.28 -27.92 -1.19
CA LEU A 496 -49.04 -28.62 -0.85
C LEU A 496 -49.20 -29.48 0.41
N TYR A 497 -49.89 -28.96 1.43
CA TYR A 497 -50.20 -29.73 2.63
C TYR A 497 -51.06 -30.96 2.34
N ARG A 498 -52.10 -30.82 1.52
CA ARG A 498 -52.96 -31.93 1.11
C ARG A 498 -52.18 -32.98 0.31
N GLU A 499 -51.33 -32.56 -0.62
CA GLU A 499 -50.47 -33.43 -1.40
C GLU A 499 -49.50 -34.22 -0.49
N SER A 500 -48.90 -33.54 0.49
CA SER A 500 -48.05 -34.18 1.50
C SER A 500 -48.80 -35.21 2.34
N GLN A 501 -50.02 -34.90 2.78
CA GLN A 501 -50.87 -35.83 3.55
C GLN A 501 -51.26 -37.07 2.73
N GLN A 502 -51.68 -36.88 1.48
CA GLN A 502 -52.00 -37.99 0.57
C GLN A 502 -50.79 -38.89 0.31
N ARG A 503 -49.61 -38.29 0.12
CA ARG A 503 -48.35 -39.03 -0.07
C ARG A 503 -47.99 -39.85 1.17
N ALA A 504 -48.04 -39.23 2.36
CA ALA A 504 -47.76 -39.92 3.62
C ALA A 504 -48.74 -41.07 3.89
N SER A 505 -50.04 -40.85 3.63
CA SER A 505 -51.06 -41.91 3.77
C SER A 505 -50.80 -43.09 2.83
N ARG A 506 -50.41 -42.82 1.57
CA ARG A 506 -50.05 -43.86 0.61
C ARG A 506 -48.80 -44.63 1.03
N GLU A 507 -47.76 -43.94 1.50
CA GLU A 507 -46.53 -44.58 1.97
C GLU A 507 -46.78 -45.43 3.23
N SER A 508 -47.59 -44.94 4.19
CA SER A 508 -48.02 -45.73 5.36
C SER A 508 -48.75 -47.00 4.95
N LEU A 509 -49.70 -46.91 4.02
CA LEU A 509 -50.43 -48.08 3.51
C LEU A 509 -49.48 -49.11 2.90
N VAL A 510 -48.55 -48.67 2.05
CA VAL A 510 -47.55 -49.54 1.42
C VAL A 510 -46.63 -50.18 2.47
N SER A 511 -46.19 -49.41 3.47
CA SER A 511 -45.37 -49.91 4.57
C SER A 511 -46.12 -50.96 5.40
N ASP A 512 -47.39 -50.72 5.74
CA ASP A 512 -48.23 -51.63 6.52
C ASP A 512 -48.48 -52.95 5.78
N ILE A 513 -48.79 -52.88 4.47
CA ILE A 513 -48.93 -54.06 3.61
C ILE A 513 -47.61 -54.85 3.58
N SER A 514 -46.48 -54.16 3.38
CA SER A 514 -45.15 -54.79 3.30
C SER A 514 -44.73 -55.45 4.62
N ALA A 515 -45.00 -54.81 5.76
CA ALA A 515 -44.69 -55.35 7.08
C ALA A 515 -45.46 -56.67 7.35
N ARG A 516 -46.73 -56.74 6.94
CA ARG A 516 -47.56 -57.95 7.08
C ARG A 516 -47.13 -59.06 6.13
N ILE A 517 -46.82 -58.73 4.88
CA ILE A 517 -46.23 -59.66 3.91
C ILE A 517 -44.97 -60.33 4.50
N ASN A 518 -44.09 -59.55 5.13
CA ASN A 518 -42.85 -60.05 5.71
C ASN A 518 -43.03 -60.78 7.06
N ALA A 519 -44.17 -60.62 7.74
CA ALA A 519 -44.47 -61.29 9.01
C ALA A 519 -45.01 -62.72 8.83
N SER A 520 -45.46 -63.07 7.62
CA SER A 520 -46.05 -64.37 7.30
C SER A 520 -44.97 -65.36 6.85
N ALA A 521 -44.81 -66.49 7.56
CA ALA A 521 -43.69 -67.42 7.37
C ALA A 521 -43.88 -68.49 6.26
N THR A 522 -45.03 -68.50 5.58
CA THR A 522 -45.36 -69.51 4.56
C THR A 522 -45.84 -68.86 3.25
N ARG A 523 -45.37 -69.39 2.12
CA ARG A 523 -45.66 -68.86 0.76
C ARG A 523 -47.16 -68.67 0.51
N ASP A 524 -47.99 -69.62 0.91
CA ASP A 524 -49.44 -69.59 0.68
C ASP A 524 -50.17 -68.57 1.58
N ALA A 525 -49.65 -68.32 2.79
CA ALA A 525 -50.22 -67.30 3.69
C ALA A 525 -49.93 -65.89 3.16
N ILE A 526 -48.70 -65.65 2.69
CA ILE A 526 -48.30 -64.37 2.08
C ILE A 526 -49.21 -64.03 0.90
N ILE A 527 -49.41 -64.96 -0.04
CA ILE A 527 -50.21 -64.71 -1.25
C ILE A 527 -51.66 -64.41 -0.90
N ARG A 528 -52.25 -65.20 -0.01
CA ARG A 528 -53.65 -65.04 0.40
C ARG A 528 -53.89 -63.71 1.12
N GLU A 529 -53.04 -63.38 2.08
CA GLU A 529 -53.14 -62.13 2.84
C GLU A 529 -52.93 -60.91 1.93
N THR A 530 -51.97 -60.97 1.00
CA THR A 530 -51.70 -59.90 0.05
C THR A 530 -52.90 -59.64 -0.88
N VAL A 531 -53.49 -60.69 -1.45
CA VAL A 531 -54.64 -60.57 -2.36
C VAL A 531 -55.87 -60.03 -1.62
N GLN A 532 -56.11 -60.48 -0.38
CA GLN A 532 -57.23 -60.04 0.43
C GLN A 532 -57.12 -58.56 0.80
N GLU A 533 -55.94 -58.10 1.22
CA GLU A 533 -55.71 -56.70 1.62
C GLU A 533 -55.67 -55.74 0.42
N LEU A 534 -55.07 -56.15 -0.70
CA LEU A 534 -55.16 -55.36 -1.93
C LEU A 534 -56.62 -55.22 -2.38
N GLY A 535 -57.44 -56.26 -2.21
CA GLY A 535 -58.86 -56.23 -2.53
C GLY A 535 -59.66 -55.30 -1.63
N GLN A 536 -59.34 -55.27 -0.33
CA GLN A 536 -59.98 -54.38 0.64
C GLN A 536 -59.55 -52.92 0.48
N SER A 537 -58.26 -52.66 0.23
CA SER A 537 -57.71 -51.30 0.13
C SER A 537 -58.01 -50.60 -1.20
N MET A 538 -58.15 -51.35 -2.31
CA MET A 538 -58.38 -50.74 -3.62
C MET A 538 -59.85 -50.50 -3.98
N GLY A 539 -60.80 -51.19 -3.31
CA GLY A 539 -62.25 -51.01 -3.50
C GLY A 539 -62.76 -51.42 -4.89
N ASN A 540 -63.71 -52.36 -4.96
CA ASN A 540 -64.32 -52.83 -6.22
C ASN A 540 -63.34 -53.39 -7.27
N VAL A 541 -62.24 -54.02 -6.85
CA VAL A 541 -61.30 -54.69 -7.77
C VAL A 541 -61.25 -56.19 -7.47
N ALA A 542 -61.47 -57.02 -8.50
CA ALA A 542 -61.24 -58.45 -8.42
C ALA A 542 -59.76 -58.74 -8.64
N ILE A 543 -59.08 -59.23 -7.61
CA ILE A 543 -57.63 -59.49 -7.64
C ILE A 543 -57.40 -60.99 -7.75
N THR A 544 -56.73 -61.39 -8.83
CA THR A 544 -56.32 -62.78 -9.06
C THR A 544 -54.80 -62.84 -9.07
N PHE A 545 -54.25 -63.79 -8.31
CA PHE A 545 -52.81 -64.05 -8.25
C PHE A 545 -52.56 -65.47 -8.77
N HIS A 546 -51.74 -65.59 -9.81
CA HIS A 546 -51.36 -66.86 -10.40
C HIS A 546 -49.86 -67.09 -10.23
N LEU A 547 -49.49 -68.21 -9.62
CA LEU A 547 -48.14 -68.75 -9.73
C LEU A 547 -48.01 -69.44 -11.08
N LEU A 548 -46.93 -69.16 -11.80
CA LEU A 548 -46.55 -69.92 -12.99
C LEU A 548 -46.22 -71.36 -12.57
N GLY A 549 -47.19 -72.25 -12.72
CA GLY A 549 -46.95 -73.69 -12.80
C GLY A 549 -46.58 -74.05 -14.23
N ASN A 550 -45.60 -74.95 -14.40
CA ASN A 550 -45.22 -75.48 -15.71
C ASN A 550 -46.47 -75.94 -16.48
N ALA A 551 -46.84 -75.18 -17.51
CA ALA A 551 -47.89 -75.55 -18.44
C ALA A 551 -47.36 -76.70 -19.32
N ASN A 552 -47.66 -77.94 -18.92
CA ASN A 552 -47.45 -79.14 -19.74
C ASN A 552 -48.43 -80.27 -19.39
N ASP A 553 -49.67 -79.94 -19.01
CA ASP A 553 -50.77 -80.91 -18.97
C ASP A 553 -52.04 -80.25 -19.51
N GLU A 554 -52.08 -80.04 -20.83
CA GLU A 554 -53.34 -79.79 -21.55
C GLU A 554 -54.04 -81.13 -21.78
N ASN A 555 -55.24 -81.30 -21.22
CA ASN A 555 -56.23 -82.24 -21.73
C ASN A 555 -57.47 -81.46 -22.21
N PRO A 556 -57.65 -81.21 -23.51
CA PRO A 556 -58.75 -80.42 -24.03
C PRO A 556 -59.95 -81.33 -24.31
N ALA A 557 -60.68 -81.70 -23.27
CA ALA A 557 -61.97 -82.36 -23.42
C ALA A 557 -62.89 -82.13 -22.22
N ASN A 558 -63.43 -80.92 -22.05
CA ASN A 558 -64.88 -80.82 -21.90
C ASN A 558 -65.40 -79.40 -22.12
N SER A 559 -66.26 -79.36 -23.12
CA SER A 559 -67.12 -78.29 -23.57
C SER A 559 -67.98 -77.62 -22.48
N LYS A 560 -68.32 -76.36 -22.78
CA LYS A 560 -69.67 -75.76 -22.63
C LYS A 560 -70.27 -75.76 -21.22
N ASN A 561 -70.30 -74.59 -20.59
CA ASN A 561 -71.57 -73.86 -20.43
C ASN A 561 -71.38 -72.47 -19.79
N GLN A 562 -72.35 -71.62 -20.08
CA GLN A 562 -72.73 -70.40 -19.35
C GLN A 562 -71.94 -69.11 -19.64
N ARG A 563 -72.46 -68.39 -20.64
CA ARG A 563 -72.69 -66.94 -20.54
C ARG A 563 -73.57 -66.63 -19.32
N VAL A 564 -73.21 -65.64 -18.52
CA VAL A 564 -73.98 -64.39 -18.25
C VAL A 564 -72.97 -63.28 -18.02
#